data_AF-A0A829BKT2-F1
#
_entry.id   AF-A0A829BKT2-F1
#
_cell.length_a   1.000
_cell.length_b   1.000
_cell.length_c   1.000
_cell.angle_alpha   90.00
_cell.angle_beta   90.00
_cell.angle_gamma   90.00
#
_symmetry.space_group_name_H-M   'P 1'
#
loop_
_entity.id
_entity.type
_entity.pdbx_description
1 polymer ?
#
loop_
_entity_poly.entity_id
_entity_poly.type
_entity_poly.pdbx_seq_one_letter_code
_entity_poly.pdbx_strand_id
1 'polypeptide(L)'
;MNTHFDELKNLFLFDRELRMLFLKYLLIFENSLKTTVAHTFTQEYPKKNAYLDISNFVDDAPKKVLQQISILTKTIHDKVDKTGAVKHYIEEHGEVPLWVLINFLTIGNIAYFYNILTDSMKNKIAKFYGDKYNKQCKDNIKSLKLSNQDFSSGLKAVNLIRNICAHDERLYNVNLKNVRMINIASYHNITNYDNKRLVVIILFLKVVLDKPYFKTFFSDFVKLCKKYEDRFRTVTFSEILTVMGMNLEELQKNL
;
A
#
# COMPACT_ATOMS: atom_id res chain seq x y z
N MET A 1 41.53 2.65 3.98
CA MET A 1 40.59 3.29 4.93
C MET A 1 39.41 4.01 4.27
N ASN A 2 39.46 4.41 2.98
CA ASN A 2 38.32 5.09 2.32
C ASN A 2 37.21 4.18 1.77
N THR A 3 37.52 2.93 1.37
CA THR A 3 36.54 2.03 0.72
C THR A 3 35.30 1.78 1.57
N HIS A 4 35.47 1.62 2.89
CA HIS A 4 34.35 1.35 3.79
C HIS A 4 33.41 2.56 3.97
N PHE A 5 33.98 3.77 4.03
CA PHE A 5 33.19 5.00 4.14
C PHE A 5 32.39 5.27 2.85
N ASP A 6 33.01 5.05 1.69
CA ASP A 6 32.35 5.21 0.39
C ASP A 6 31.19 4.21 0.20
N GLU A 7 31.36 2.96 0.65
CA GLU A 7 30.30 1.95 0.62
C GLU A 7 29.14 2.29 1.55
N LEU A 8 29.40 2.76 2.77
CA LEU A 8 28.35 3.23 3.69
C LEU A 8 27.58 4.41 3.10
N LYS A 9 28.29 5.35 2.47
CA LYS A 9 27.67 6.46 1.74
C LYS A 9 26.81 5.97 0.57
N ASN A 10 27.30 5.01 -0.21
CA ASN A 10 26.55 4.44 -1.33
C ASN A 10 25.30 3.70 -0.85
N LEU A 11 25.37 2.97 0.26
CA LEU A 11 24.20 2.31 0.87
C LEU A 11 23.15 3.34 1.33
N PHE A 12 23.58 4.42 1.97
CA PHE A 12 22.70 5.51 2.37
C PHE A 12 22.01 6.17 1.16
N LEU A 13 22.76 6.45 0.10
CA LEU A 13 22.23 7.05 -1.12
C LEU A 13 21.25 6.11 -1.85
N PHE A 14 21.58 4.82 -1.91
CA PHE A 14 20.70 3.78 -2.43
C PHE A 14 19.38 3.74 -1.67
N ASP A 15 19.42 3.66 -0.33
CA ASP A 15 18.21 3.59 0.50
C ASP A 15 17.35 4.86 0.39
N ARG A 16 17.98 6.03 0.25
CA ARG A 16 17.26 7.29 -0.02
C ARG A 16 16.53 7.27 -1.36
N GLU A 17 17.20 6.87 -2.44
CA GLU A 17 16.56 6.77 -3.76
C GLU A 17 15.48 5.68 -3.79
N LEU A 18 15.69 4.57 -3.07
CA LEU A 18 14.74 3.49 -2.89
C LEU A 18 13.45 4.01 -2.22
N ARG A 19 13.55 4.78 -1.13
CA ARG A 19 12.39 5.35 -0.45
C ARG A 19 11.61 6.31 -1.33
N MET A 20 12.30 7.17 -2.09
CA MET A 20 11.65 8.07 -3.04
C MET A 20 10.88 7.29 -4.12
N LEU A 21 11.49 6.21 -4.63
CA LEU A 21 10.84 5.34 -5.60
C LEU A 21 9.58 4.69 -5.01
N PHE A 22 9.67 4.04 -3.85
CA PHE A 22 8.53 3.38 -3.21
C PHE A 22 7.43 4.37 -2.85
N LEU A 23 7.77 5.52 -2.27
CA LEU A 23 6.80 6.55 -1.88
C LEU A 23 5.93 6.98 -3.06
N LYS A 24 6.53 7.21 -4.24
CA LYS A 24 5.80 7.59 -5.46
C LYS A 24 4.68 6.59 -5.79
N TYR A 25 4.98 5.29 -5.79
CA TYR A 25 4.01 4.26 -6.18
C TYR A 25 3.04 3.88 -5.05
N LEU A 26 3.45 4.04 -3.79
CA LEU A 26 2.54 3.91 -2.65
C LEU A 26 1.47 5.02 -2.65
N LEU A 27 1.81 6.25 -3.05
CA LEU A 27 0.84 7.34 -3.19
C LEU A 27 -0.20 7.07 -4.29
N ILE A 28 0.23 6.47 -5.42
CA ILE A 28 -0.68 6.05 -6.49
C ILE A 28 -1.67 5.00 -5.97
N PHE A 29 -1.15 3.99 -5.26
CA PHE A 29 -2.01 2.98 -4.63
C PHE A 29 -2.92 3.57 -3.56
N GLU A 30 -2.44 4.49 -2.71
CA GLU A 30 -3.24 5.15 -1.67
C GLU A 30 -4.46 5.85 -2.26
N ASN A 31 -4.31 6.57 -3.38
CA ASN A 31 -5.42 7.24 -4.06
C ASN A 31 -6.41 6.24 -4.65
N SER A 32 -5.93 5.16 -5.25
CA SER A 32 -6.77 4.06 -5.74
C SER A 32 -7.56 3.44 -4.59
N LEU A 33 -6.90 3.12 -3.47
CA LEU A 33 -7.51 2.51 -2.29
C LEU A 33 -8.60 3.39 -1.69
N LYS A 34 -8.31 4.68 -1.49
CA LYS A 34 -9.30 5.65 -0.99
C LYS A 34 -10.55 5.63 -1.84
N THR A 35 -10.39 5.75 -3.16
CA THR A 35 -11.50 5.76 -4.12
C THR A 35 -12.31 4.46 -4.04
N THR A 36 -11.65 3.30 -4.05
CA THR A 36 -12.33 2.00 -3.95
C THR A 36 -13.09 1.85 -2.64
N VAL A 37 -12.48 2.21 -1.50
CA VAL A 37 -13.13 2.13 -0.18
C VAL A 37 -14.34 3.04 -0.12
N ALA A 38 -14.21 4.30 -0.54
CA ALA A 38 -15.32 5.26 -0.53
C ALA A 38 -16.48 4.76 -1.39
N HIS A 39 -16.18 4.33 -2.61
CA HIS A 39 -17.18 3.83 -3.55
C HIS A 39 -17.89 2.57 -3.01
N THR A 40 -17.13 1.57 -2.55
CA THR A 40 -17.72 0.33 -1.99
C THR A 40 -18.57 0.62 -0.76
N PHE A 41 -18.13 1.54 0.12
CA PHE A 41 -18.91 1.91 1.30
C PHE A 41 -20.21 2.63 0.95
N THR A 42 -20.15 3.64 0.09
CA THR A 42 -21.35 4.39 -0.32
C THR A 42 -22.34 3.54 -1.11
N GLN A 43 -21.87 2.56 -1.88
CA GLN A 43 -22.77 1.61 -2.56
C GLN A 43 -23.50 0.68 -1.58
N GLU A 44 -22.82 0.22 -0.53
CA GLU A 44 -23.45 -0.64 0.49
C GLU A 44 -24.41 0.17 1.36
N TYR A 45 -24.02 1.39 1.73
CA TYR A 45 -24.76 2.27 2.64
C TYR A 45 -25.03 3.62 1.97
N PRO A 46 -26.11 3.74 1.16
CA PRO A 46 -26.42 4.95 0.40
C PRO A 46 -26.98 6.10 1.24
N LYS A 47 -27.26 5.85 2.52
CA LYS A 47 -27.78 6.87 3.45
C LYS A 47 -26.75 7.99 3.67
N LYS A 48 -27.25 9.22 3.77
CA LYS A 48 -26.47 10.41 4.14
C LYS A 48 -25.63 10.16 5.39
N ASN A 49 -24.35 10.54 5.33
CA ASN A 49 -23.39 10.39 6.42
C ASN A 49 -23.31 8.97 7.04
N ALA A 50 -23.61 7.91 6.27
CA ALA A 50 -23.59 6.52 6.76
C ALA A 50 -22.25 6.08 7.39
N TYR A 51 -21.15 6.75 7.04
CA TYR A 51 -19.81 6.52 7.62
C TYR A 51 -19.68 7.01 9.07
N LEU A 52 -20.69 7.70 9.61
CA LEU A 52 -20.79 8.12 11.02
C LEU A 52 -21.70 7.20 11.83
N ASP A 53 -22.32 6.21 11.21
CA ASP A 53 -23.23 5.27 11.87
C ASP A 53 -22.47 3.99 12.24
N ILE A 54 -22.39 3.73 13.55
CA ILE A 54 -21.64 2.60 14.11
C ILE A 54 -22.20 1.26 13.60
N SER A 55 -23.50 1.19 13.32
CA SER A 55 -24.17 -0.04 12.87
C SER A 55 -23.76 -0.49 11.46
N ASN A 56 -23.06 0.37 10.70
CA ASN A 56 -22.55 0.05 9.36
C ASN A 56 -21.14 -0.58 9.37
N PHE A 57 -20.60 -0.87 10.55
CA PHE A 57 -19.25 -1.42 10.73
C PHE A 57 -19.29 -2.75 11.50
N VAL A 58 -18.12 -3.32 11.79
CA VAL A 58 -18.04 -4.54 12.60
C VAL A 58 -18.48 -4.32 14.05
N ASP A 59 -19.25 -5.25 14.58
CA ASP A 59 -19.80 -5.17 15.95
C ASP A 59 -18.78 -5.56 17.04
N ASP A 60 -17.73 -6.31 16.68
CA ASP A 60 -16.75 -6.87 17.61
C ASP A 60 -15.64 -5.88 18.01
N ALA A 61 -15.62 -4.68 17.43
CA ALA A 61 -14.61 -3.66 17.67
C ALA A 61 -15.16 -2.23 17.85
N PRO A 62 -16.15 -2.00 18.76
CA PRO A 62 -16.86 -0.73 18.86
C PRO A 62 -15.94 0.46 19.18
N LYS A 63 -14.92 0.26 20.04
CA LYS A 63 -13.92 1.29 20.33
C LYS A 63 -13.17 1.73 19.07
N LYS A 64 -12.87 0.81 18.17
CA LYS A 64 -12.17 1.13 16.93
C LYS A 64 -13.06 1.90 15.97
N VAL A 65 -14.31 1.46 15.83
CA VAL A 65 -15.32 2.16 15.01
C VAL A 65 -15.49 3.60 15.50
N LEU A 66 -15.68 3.80 16.80
CA LEU A 66 -15.78 5.14 17.39
C LEU A 66 -14.55 6.01 17.15
N GLN A 67 -13.34 5.43 17.24
CA GLN A 67 -12.11 6.16 16.93
C GLN A 67 -12.08 6.60 15.46
N GLN A 68 -12.50 5.74 14.52
CA GLN A 68 -12.56 6.12 13.11
C GLN A 68 -13.60 7.22 12.86
N ILE A 69 -14.78 7.11 13.46
CA ILE A 69 -15.82 8.15 13.37
C ILE A 69 -15.28 9.47 13.92
N SER A 70 -14.58 9.46 15.06
CA SER A 70 -13.95 10.65 15.63
C SER A 70 -12.93 11.28 14.67
N ILE A 71 -12.12 10.48 13.98
CA ILE A 71 -11.18 10.96 12.95
C ILE A 71 -11.94 11.64 11.80
N LEU A 72 -13.03 11.04 11.32
CA LEU A 72 -13.84 11.60 10.23
C LEU A 72 -14.53 12.90 10.66
N THR A 73 -15.16 12.94 11.82
CA THR A 73 -15.81 14.14 12.36
C THR A 73 -14.82 15.26 12.58
N LYS A 74 -13.65 14.96 13.15
CA LYS A 74 -12.56 15.94 13.28
C LYS A 74 -12.10 16.46 11.91
N THR A 75 -11.98 15.58 10.92
CA THR A 75 -11.60 15.98 9.56
C THR A 75 -12.64 16.92 8.94
N ILE A 76 -13.93 16.66 9.14
CA ILE A 76 -15.01 17.56 8.70
C ILE A 76 -14.85 18.92 9.39
N HIS A 77 -14.74 18.93 10.71
CA HIS A 77 -14.59 20.14 11.53
C HIS A 77 -13.35 20.97 11.11
N ASP A 78 -12.20 20.34 10.94
CA ASP A 78 -10.95 21.04 10.57
C ASP A 78 -10.96 21.62 9.14
N LYS A 79 -11.94 21.24 8.32
CA LYS A 79 -12.05 21.61 6.90
C LYS A 79 -13.28 22.45 6.57
N VAL A 80 -14.33 22.43 7.38
CA VAL A 80 -15.57 23.18 7.12
C VAL A 80 -15.35 24.69 7.16
N ASP A 81 -14.44 25.18 8.00
CA ASP A 81 -14.13 26.61 8.10
C ASP A 81 -13.12 27.10 7.06
N LYS A 82 -12.56 26.19 6.25
CA LYS A 82 -11.57 26.50 5.22
C LYS A 82 -12.24 26.62 3.87
N THR A 83 -11.75 27.52 3.02
CA THR A 83 -12.17 27.57 1.61
C THR A 83 -11.86 26.22 0.94
N GLY A 84 -12.89 25.52 0.44
CA GLY A 84 -12.70 24.24 -0.24
C GLY A 84 -13.97 23.39 -0.33
N ALA A 85 -13.81 22.18 -0.87
CA ALA A 85 -14.91 21.28 -1.17
C ALA A 85 -15.77 20.94 0.05
N VAL A 86 -15.17 20.71 1.23
CA VAL A 86 -15.92 20.34 2.45
C VAL A 86 -16.90 21.43 2.86
N LYS A 87 -16.45 22.69 2.85
CA LYS A 87 -17.28 23.86 3.16
C LYS A 87 -18.47 23.95 2.20
N HIS A 88 -18.21 23.91 0.90
CA HIS A 88 -19.24 23.97 -0.14
C HIS A 88 -20.29 22.85 0.02
N TYR A 89 -19.86 21.60 0.27
CA TYR A 89 -20.78 20.49 0.47
C TYR A 89 -21.62 20.64 1.75
N ILE A 90 -21.05 21.11 2.85
CA ILE A 90 -21.82 21.38 4.07
C ILE A 90 -22.82 22.52 3.86
N GLU A 91 -22.40 23.64 3.27
CA GLU A 91 -23.24 24.83 3.10
C GLU A 91 -24.37 24.60 2.09
N GLU A 92 -24.12 23.88 1.00
CA GLU A 92 -25.12 23.67 -0.06
C GLU A 92 -25.94 22.38 0.08
N HIS A 93 -25.37 21.32 0.65
CA HIS A 93 -26.00 20.00 0.70
C HIS A 93 -26.26 19.48 2.12
N GLY A 94 -25.78 20.17 3.16
CA GLY A 94 -25.96 19.78 4.57
C GLY A 94 -25.21 18.51 4.98
N GLU A 95 -24.33 18.00 4.12
CA GLU A 95 -23.58 16.77 4.34
C GLU A 95 -22.27 16.79 3.55
N VAL A 96 -21.32 15.91 3.93
CA VAL A 96 -20.11 15.70 3.12
C VAL A 96 -20.10 14.28 2.61
N PRO A 97 -20.09 14.06 1.28
CA PRO A 97 -19.95 12.73 0.72
C PRO A 97 -18.63 12.08 1.15
N LEU A 98 -18.64 10.77 1.40
CA LEU A 98 -17.44 10.05 1.83
C LEU A 98 -16.29 10.17 0.82
N TRP A 99 -16.59 10.16 -0.48
CA TRP A 99 -15.60 10.31 -1.56
C TRP A 99 -14.88 11.67 -1.54
N VAL A 100 -15.47 12.70 -0.93
CA VAL A 100 -14.80 13.99 -0.69
C VAL A 100 -13.90 13.89 0.54
N LEU A 101 -14.39 13.28 1.63
CA LEU A 101 -13.69 13.19 2.90
C LEU A 101 -12.43 12.33 2.87
N ILE A 102 -12.49 11.19 2.19
CA ILE A 102 -11.35 10.26 2.05
C ILE A 102 -10.08 10.91 1.50
N ASN A 103 -10.21 12.00 0.72
CA ASN A 103 -9.06 12.73 0.17
C ASN A 103 -8.20 13.39 1.24
N PHE A 104 -8.78 13.68 2.42
CA PHE A 104 -8.07 14.28 3.56
C PHE A 104 -7.51 13.23 4.53
N LEU A 105 -7.83 11.96 4.34
CA LEU A 105 -7.33 10.87 5.17
C LEU A 105 -5.91 10.47 4.74
N THR A 106 -5.08 10.05 5.70
CA THR A 106 -3.78 9.43 5.39
C THR A 106 -3.94 7.95 5.02
N ILE A 107 -2.91 7.32 4.45
CA ILE A 107 -2.88 5.86 4.26
C ILE A 107 -3.17 5.10 5.57
N GLY A 108 -2.69 5.59 6.71
CA GLY A 108 -2.94 4.98 8.01
C GLY A 108 -4.42 5.04 8.39
N ASN A 109 -5.06 6.19 8.15
CA ASN A 109 -6.50 6.34 8.42
C ASN A 109 -7.35 5.48 7.49
N ILE A 110 -7.03 5.39 6.19
CA ILE A 110 -7.81 4.54 5.27
C ILE A 110 -7.57 3.05 5.52
N ALA A 111 -6.35 2.64 5.90
CA ALA A 111 -6.09 1.27 6.31
C ALA A 111 -6.84 0.91 7.60
N TYR A 112 -6.95 1.87 8.54
CA TYR A 112 -7.77 1.71 9.73
C TYR A 112 -9.27 1.61 9.39
N PHE A 113 -9.77 2.50 8.54
CA PHE A 113 -11.14 2.47 8.02
C PHE A 113 -11.44 1.10 7.41
N TYR A 114 -10.57 0.60 6.53
CA TYR A 114 -10.71 -0.73 5.93
C TYR A 114 -10.82 -1.84 6.98
N ASN A 115 -10.02 -1.79 8.05
CA ASN A 115 -10.00 -2.83 9.08
C ASN A 115 -11.31 -2.93 9.89
N ILE A 116 -12.07 -1.83 10.00
CA ILE A 116 -13.36 -1.82 10.71
C ILE A 116 -14.56 -2.10 9.80
N LEU A 117 -14.34 -2.24 8.49
CA LEU A 117 -15.39 -2.67 7.57
C LEU A 117 -15.83 -4.11 7.85
N THR A 118 -17.08 -4.44 7.51
CA THR A 118 -17.57 -5.81 7.52
C THR A 118 -16.74 -6.70 6.59
N ASP A 119 -16.68 -8.01 6.88
CA ASP A 119 -15.93 -8.94 6.04
C ASP A 119 -16.45 -9.02 4.61
N SER A 120 -17.76 -8.85 4.42
CA SER A 120 -18.40 -8.74 3.10
C SER A 120 -17.76 -7.60 2.28
N MET A 121 -17.66 -6.41 2.86
CA MET A 121 -17.07 -5.25 2.18
C MET A 121 -15.57 -5.40 1.95
N LYS A 122 -14.84 -5.94 2.94
CA LYS A 122 -13.41 -6.23 2.79
C LYS A 122 -13.15 -7.20 1.64
N ASN A 123 -14.01 -8.22 1.48
CA ASN A 123 -13.96 -9.18 0.38
C ASN A 123 -14.31 -8.52 -0.96
N LYS A 124 -15.31 -7.62 -1.04
CA LYS A 124 -15.62 -6.87 -2.26
C LYS A 124 -14.40 -6.05 -2.73
N ILE A 125 -13.71 -5.38 -1.81
CA ILE A 125 -12.52 -4.58 -2.11
C ILE A 125 -11.35 -5.47 -2.55
N ALA A 126 -11.06 -6.55 -1.81
CA ALA A 126 -9.98 -7.48 -2.17
C ALA A 126 -10.24 -8.12 -3.55
N LYS A 127 -11.48 -8.51 -3.81
CA LYS A 127 -11.93 -9.03 -5.11
C LYS A 127 -11.77 -8.01 -6.23
N PHE A 128 -12.11 -6.74 -6.00
CA PHE A 128 -11.89 -5.68 -7.00
C PHE A 128 -10.43 -5.64 -7.48
N TYR A 129 -9.47 -5.66 -6.56
CA TYR A 129 -8.04 -5.67 -6.94
C TYR A 129 -7.61 -6.98 -7.61
N GLY A 130 -8.09 -8.13 -7.13
CA GLY A 130 -7.82 -9.43 -7.77
C GLY A 130 -8.37 -9.52 -9.19
N ASP A 131 -9.62 -9.11 -9.41
CA ASP A 131 -10.27 -9.10 -10.73
C ASP A 131 -9.60 -8.09 -11.66
N LYS A 132 -9.24 -6.91 -11.15
CA LYS A 132 -8.48 -5.89 -11.90
C LYS A 132 -7.13 -6.46 -12.36
N TYR A 133 -6.41 -7.16 -11.48
CA TYR A 133 -5.16 -7.81 -11.81
C TYR A 133 -5.35 -8.87 -12.92
N ASN A 134 -6.30 -9.79 -12.74
CA ASN A 134 -6.58 -10.86 -13.69
C ASN A 134 -6.95 -10.32 -15.08
N LYS A 135 -7.74 -9.23 -15.15
CA LYS A 135 -8.12 -8.58 -16.42
C LYS A 135 -6.92 -8.00 -17.18
N GLN A 136 -5.89 -7.54 -16.46
CA GLN A 136 -4.68 -6.95 -17.05
C GLN A 136 -3.61 -8.00 -17.43
N CYS A 137 -3.69 -9.19 -16.82
CA CYS A 137 -2.78 -10.32 -17.02
C CYS A 137 -3.50 -11.47 -17.75
N LYS A 138 -4.02 -11.18 -18.95
CA LYS A 138 -4.79 -12.12 -19.79
C LYS A 138 -4.05 -13.41 -20.17
N ASP A 139 -2.73 -13.42 -20.03
CA ASP A 139 -1.87 -14.54 -20.44
C ASP A 139 -1.76 -15.64 -19.36
N ASN A 140 -2.37 -15.43 -18.19
CA ASN A 140 -2.29 -16.39 -17.09
C ASN A 140 -3.42 -17.43 -17.14
N ILE A 141 -3.06 -18.71 -17.17
CA ILE A 141 -3.98 -19.86 -17.15
C ILE A 141 -4.80 -19.94 -15.84
N LYS A 142 -4.27 -19.37 -14.75
CA LYS A 142 -4.89 -19.38 -13.41
C LYS A 142 -5.30 -17.98 -12.99
N SER A 143 -6.48 -17.83 -12.42
CA SER A 143 -6.92 -16.57 -11.80
C SER A 143 -6.32 -16.42 -10.39
N LEU A 144 -5.76 -15.25 -10.11
CA LEU A 144 -5.35 -14.88 -8.76
C LEU A 144 -6.59 -14.61 -7.91
N LYS A 145 -6.72 -15.31 -6.79
CA LYS A 145 -7.74 -15.03 -5.77
C LYS A 145 -7.10 -14.26 -4.62
N LEU A 146 -7.49 -13.01 -4.45
CA LEU A 146 -7.01 -12.15 -3.37
C LEU A 146 -8.03 -12.16 -2.22
N SER A 147 -7.64 -12.72 -1.08
CA SER A 147 -8.50 -12.76 0.12
C SER A 147 -8.48 -11.41 0.87
N ASN A 148 -9.49 -11.16 1.70
CA ASN A 148 -9.47 -10.00 2.61
C ASN A 148 -8.28 -10.05 3.61
N GLN A 149 -7.81 -11.24 4.01
CA GLN A 149 -6.67 -11.43 4.90
C GLN A 149 -5.35 -11.06 4.22
N ASP A 150 -5.17 -11.48 2.96
CA ASP A 150 -4.02 -11.09 2.13
C ASP A 150 -4.02 -9.57 1.93
N PHE A 151 -5.17 -9.00 1.58
CA PHE A 151 -5.29 -7.56 1.37
C PHE A 151 -5.02 -6.77 2.66
N SER A 152 -5.58 -7.20 3.80
CA SER A 152 -5.31 -6.60 5.12
C SER A 152 -3.83 -6.63 5.47
N SER A 153 -3.15 -7.73 5.16
CA SER A 153 -1.70 -7.88 5.38
C SER A 153 -0.92 -6.93 4.48
N GLY A 154 -1.27 -6.84 3.20
CA GLY A 154 -0.69 -5.89 2.26
C GLY A 154 -0.86 -4.43 2.72
N LEU A 155 -2.04 -4.04 3.21
CA LEU A 155 -2.27 -2.70 3.75
C LEU A 155 -1.41 -2.38 4.97
N LYS A 156 -1.18 -3.36 5.85
CA LYS A 156 -0.24 -3.19 6.98
C LYS A 156 1.18 -2.94 6.50
N ALA A 157 1.64 -3.66 5.47
CA ALA A 157 2.95 -3.43 4.87
C ALA A 157 3.05 -2.05 4.21
N VAL A 158 2.05 -1.65 3.43
CA VAL A 158 1.97 -0.32 2.80
C VAL A 158 2.07 0.78 3.85
N ASN A 159 1.28 0.69 4.93
CA ASN A 159 1.28 1.71 5.98
C ASN A 159 2.65 1.80 6.68
N LEU A 160 3.27 0.66 7.00
CA LEU A 160 4.61 0.61 7.60
C LEU A 160 5.67 1.23 6.68
N ILE A 161 5.70 0.83 5.41
CA ILE A 161 6.72 1.32 4.46
C ILE A 161 6.52 2.80 4.15
N ARG A 162 5.27 3.26 4.01
CA ARG A 162 4.98 4.68 3.82
C ARG A 162 5.49 5.51 5.01
N ASN A 163 5.31 5.01 6.24
CA ASN A 163 5.83 5.68 7.43
C ASN A 163 7.37 5.70 7.44
N ILE A 164 8.03 4.59 7.12
CA ILE A 164 9.50 4.53 6.98
C ILE A 164 10.00 5.57 5.96
N CYS A 165 9.34 5.66 4.79
CA CYS A 165 9.70 6.63 3.76
C CYS A 165 9.51 8.08 4.23
N ALA A 166 8.51 8.35 5.06
CA ALA A 166 8.21 9.70 5.57
C ALA A 166 9.09 10.12 6.76
N HIS A 167 9.57 9.17 7.57
CA HIS A 167 10.35 9.42 8.79
C HIS A 167 11.86 9.28 8.60
N ASP A 168 12.31 9.20 7.35
CA ASP A 168 13.72 9.05 7.00
C ASP A 168 14.38 7.79 7.62
N GLU A 169 13.60 6.73 7.87
CA GLU A 169 14.08 5.44 8.39
C GLU A 169 14.66 4.53 7.29
N ARG A 170 15.36 3.45 7.67
CA ARG A 170 16.02 2.50 6.74
C ARG A 170 15.00 1.57 6.09
N LEU A 171 14.87 1.62 4.76
CA LEU A 171 13.92 0.80 4.01
C LEU A 171 14.50 -0.54 3.56
N TYR A 172 15.75 -0.57 3.11
CA TYR A 172 16.37 -1.78 2.54
C TYR A 172 16.41 -2.97 3.51
N ASN A 173 16.47 -2.72 4.82
CA ASN A 173 16.45 -3.75 5.88
C ASN A 173 15.13 -3.75 6.69
N VAL A 174 14.01 -3.38 6.05
CA VAL A 174 12.70 -3.41 6.72
C VAL A 174 12.34 -4.82 7.19
N ASN A 175 11.66 -4.90 8.33
CA ASN A 175 11.04 -6.13 8.83
C ASN A 175 9.53 -5.90 9.02
N LEU A 176 8.74 -6.52 8.13
CA LEU A 176 7.29 -6.45 8.05
C LEU A 176 6.58 -7.40 9.05
N LYS A 177 7.33 -8.14 9.88
CA LYS A 177 6.82 -9.02 10.95
C LYS A 177 5.79 -10.05 10.45
N ASN A 178 4.50 -9.79 10.67
CA ASN A 178 3.39 -10.74 10.47
C ASN A 178 2.61 -10.53 9.16
N VAL A 179 3.19 -9.85 8.18
CA VAL A 179 2.58 -9.71 6.84
C VAL A 179 2.84 -11.01 6.06
N ARG A 180 1.82 -11.84 5.87
CA ARG A 180 1.95 -13.06 5.05
C ARG A 180 1.25 -12.84 3.70
N MET A 181 2.00 -12.98 2.60
CA MET A 181 1.49 -12.89 1.22
C MET A 181 1.81 -14.16 0.41
N ILE A 182 1.66 -15.32 1.04
CA ILE A 182 2.07 -16.63 0.49
C ILE A 182 1.37 -16.92 -0.83
N ASN A 183 0.11 -16.51 -0.96
CA ASN A 183 -0.72 -16.74 -2.15
C ASN A 183 -0.23 -15.98 -3.39
N ILE A 184 0.37 -14.79 -3.25
CA ILE A 184 0.83 -14.00 -4.40
C ILE A 184 2.18 -14.52 -4.89
N ALA A 185 3.12 -14.79 -3.98
CA ALA A 185 4.44 -15.28 -4.37
C ALA A 185 4.35 -16.64 -5.09
N SER A 186 3.57 -17.57 -4.52
CA SER A 186 3.30 -18.88 -5.15
C SER A 186 2.62 -18.76 -6.50
N TYR A 187 1.69 -17.81 -6.67
CA TYR A 187 1.05 -17.54 -7.95
C TYR A 187 2.05 -17.14 -9.05
N HIS A 188 3.11 -16.42 -8.68
CA HIS A 188 4.18 -15.99 -9.58
C HIS A 188 5.35 -16.98 -9.68
N ASN A 189 5.26 -18.17 -9.10
CA ASN A 189 6.37 -19.13 -9.01
C ASN A 189 7.65 -18.53 -8.38
N ILE A 190 7.48 -17.57 -7.46
CA ILE A 190 8.59 -16.98 -6.72
C ILE A 190 8.79 -17.80 -5.44
N THR A 191 9.97 -18.40 -5.34
CA THR A 191 10.31 -19.36 -4.29
C THR A 191 11.41 -18.88 -3.38
N ASN A 192 12.33 -18.04 -3.86
CA ASN A 192 13.44 -17.52 -3.08
C ASN A 192 13.16 -16.09 -2.59
N TYR A 193 12.34 -15.99 -1.55
CA TYR A 193 11.99 -14.71 -0.94
C TYR A 193 11.77 -14.81 0.58
N ASP A 194 12.03 -13.72 1.30
CA ASP A 194 11.71 -13.60 2.73
C ASP A 194 10.37 -12.86 2.90
N ASN A 195 9.36 -13.56 3.41
CA ASN A 195 8.01 -13.04 3.61
C ASN A 195 7.90 -11.96 4.70
N LYS A 196 9.00 -11.56 5.32
CA LYS A 196 9.07 -10.44 6.27
C LYS A 196 9.79 -9.23 5.70
N ARG A 197 10.22 -9.24 4.44
CA ARG A 197 11.09 -8.21 3.88
C ARG A 197 10.43 -7.43 2.74
N LEU A 198 11.17 -6.48 2.19
CA LEU A 198 10.71 -5.54 1.18
C LEU A 198 10.15 -6.23 -0.08
N VAL A 199 10.61 -7.43 -0.42
CA VAL A 199 10.04 -8.21 -1.54
C VAL A 199 8.51 -8.31 -1.49
N VAL A 200 7.93 -8.42 -0.29
CA VAL A 200 6.49 -8.59 -0.10
C VAL A 200 5.70 -7.40 -0.64
N ILE A 201 6.23 -6.18 -0.48
CA ILE A 201 5.55 -4.99 -1.00
C ILE A 201 5.64 -4.90 -2.52
N ILE A 202 6.73 -5.39 -3.13
CA ILE A 202 6.86 -5.46 -4.59
C ILE A 202 5.77 -6.39 -5.15
N LEU A 203 5.59 -7.56 -4.55
CA LEU A 203 4.54 -8.51 -4.92
C LEU A 203 3.13 -7.95 -4.70
N PHE A 204 2.91 -7.25 -3.59
CA PHE A 204 1.62 -6.61 -3.35
C PHE A 204 1.33 -5.52 -4.39
N LEU A 205 2.31 -4.64 -4.68
CA LEU A 205 2.21 -3.59 -5.71
C LEU A 205 1.96 -4.17 -7.11
N LYS A 206 2.52 -5.34 -7.44
CA LYS A 206 2.23 -6.07 -8.69
C LYS A 206 0.75 -6.33 -8.88
N VAL A 207 0.07 -6.68 -7.79
CA VAL A 207 -1.35 -7.03 -7.80
C VAL A 207 -2.23 -5.79 -7.78
N VAL A 208 -1.87 -4.77 -6.97
CA VAL A 208 -2.79 -3.65 -6.72
C VAL A 208 -2.65 -2.48 -7.71
N LEU A 209 -1.47 -2.27 -8.31
CA LEU A 209 -1.26 -1.21 -9.28
C LEU A 209 -1.80 -1.57 -10.66
N ASP A 210 -2.07 -0.56 -11.48
CA ASP A 210 -2.31 -0.80 -12.90
C ASP A 210 -1.00 -1.20 -13.59
N LYS A 211 -1.10 -2.06 -14.61
CA LYS A 211 0.02 -2.67 -15.34
C LYS A 211 1.06 -1.64 -15.82
N PRO A 212 0.69 -0.45 -16.37
CA PRO A 212 1.68 0.55 -16.76
C PRO A 212 2.46 1.12 -15.56
N TYR A 213 1.78 1.37 -14.44
CA TYR A 213 2.42 1.88 -13.23
C TYR A 213 3.39 0.84 -12.66
N PHE A 214 2.96 -0.42 -12.53
CA PHE A 214 3.83 -1.47 -12.02
C PHE A 214 5.04 -1.71 -12.95
N LYS A 215 4.84 -1.75 -14.27
CA LYS A 215 5.94 -1.92 -15.23
C LYS A 215 6.99 -0.82 -15.08
N THR A 216 6.54 0.42 -14.92
CA THR A 216 7.43 1.57 -14.72
C THR A 216 8.15 1.45 -13.37
N PHE A 217 7.42 1.17 -12.29
CA PHE A 217 7.99 0.96 -10.95
C PHE A 217 9.09 -0.11 -10.96
N PHE A 218 8.80 -1.28 -11.50
CA PHE A 218 9.72 -2.40 -11.49
C PHE A 218 10.94 -2.14 -12.39
N SER A 219 10.74 -1.48 -13.54
CA SER A 219 11.85 -1.04 -14.39
C SER A 219 12.77 -0.05 -13.67
N ASP A 220 12.19 0.96 -13.01
CA ASP A 220 12.97 1.96 -12.26
C ASP A 220 13.66 1.35 -11.04
N PHE A 221 13.02 0.38 -10.38
CA PHE A 221 13.64 -0.42 -9.32
C PHE A 221 14.87 -1.19 -9.82
N VAL A 222 14.75 -1.92 -10.93
CA VAL A 222 15.87 -2.65 -11.52
C VAL A 222 17.01 -1.71 -11.94
N LYS A 223 16.68 -0.55 -12.54
CA LYS A 223 17.69 0.47 -12.89
C LYS A 223 18.40 1.00 -11.65
N LEU A 224 17.67 1.23 -10.56
CA LEU A 224 18.24 1.68 -9.30
C LEU A 224 19.20 0.63 -8.73
N CYS A 225 18.81 -0.65 -8.73
CA CYS A 225 19.69 -1.75 -8.32
C CYS A 225 20.99 -1.76 -9.15
N LYS A 226 20.88 -1.78 -10.49
CA LYS A 226 22.04 -1.78 -11.40
C LYS A 226 22.94 -0.56 -11.24
N LYS A 227 22.38 0.63 -10.98
CA LYS A 227 23.14 1.87 -10.74
C LYS A 227 24.10 1.76 -9.54
N TYR A 228 23.73 0.95 -8.55
CA TYR A 228 24.47 0.80 -7.30
C TYR A 228 25.25 -0.53 -7.20
N GLU A 229 24.98 -1.49 -8.08
CA GLU A 229 25.62 -2.81 -8.10
C GLU A 229 27.15 -2.74 -8.08
N ASP A 230 27.74 -1.99 -9.01
CA ASP A 230 29.21 -1.85 -9.14
C ASP A 230 29.85 -0.92 -8.09
N ARG A 231 29.06 -0.34 -7.19
CA ARG A 231 29.52 0.63 -6.18
C ARG A 231 29.91 -0.01 -4.84
N PHE A 232 29.78 -1.32 -4.72
CA PHE A 232 30.17 -2.08 -3.54
C PHE A 232 31.24 -3.12 -3.90
N ARG A 233 32.31 -3.17 -3.11
CA ARG A 233 33.48 -4.05 -3.32
C ARG A 233 33.63 -5.08 -2.21
N THR A 234 33.35 -4.67 -0.96
CA THR A 234 33.53 -5.50 0.24
C THR A 234 32.28 -6.32 0.56
N VAL A 235 31.10 -5.70 0.44
CA VAL A 235 29.79 -6.35 0.54
C VAL A 235 29.22 -6.44 -0.86
N THR A 236 28.87 -7.62 -1.34
CA THR A 236 28.28 -7.73 -2.68
C THR A 236 26.88 -7.13 -2.68
N PHE A 237 26.48 -6.51 -3.79
CA PHE A 237 25.12 -5.97 -3.90
C PHE A 237 24.04 -7.07 -3.75
N SER A 238 24.38 -8.31 -4.10
CA SER A 238 23.55 -9.50 -3.85
C SER A 238 23.26 -9.73 -2.36
N GLU A 239 24.21 -9.45 -1.46
CA GLU A 239 23.96 -9.52 -0.01
C GLU A 239 22.95 -8.46 0.44
N ILE A 240 23.00 -7.26 -0.14
CA ILE A 240 22.02 -6.19 0.13
C ILE A 240 20.62 -6.63 -0.35
N LEU A 241 20.51 -7.22 -1.54
CA LEU A 241 19.25 -7.75 -2.08
C LEU A 241 18.72 -8.91 -1.22
N THR A 242 19.61 -9.75 -0.70
CA THR A 242 19.26 -10.82 0.25
C THR A 242 18.70 -10.24 1.55
N VAL A 243 19.26 -9.15 2.08
CA VAL A 243 18.70 -8.42 3.24
C VAL A 243 17.31 -7.85 2.93
N MET A 244 17.09 -7.40 1.70
CA MET A 244 15.76 -6.97 1.20
C MET A 244 14.81 -8.16 0.94
N GLY A 245 15.30 -9.39 1.12
CA GLY A 245 14.57 -10.65 1.00
C GLY A 245 14.25 -11.08 -0.43
N MET A 246 15.07 -10.70 -1.41
CA MET A 246 14.80 -10.98 -2.82
C MET A 246 16.03 -11.45 -3.60
N ASN A 247 15.76 -12.26 -4.63
CA ASN A 247 16.69 -12.52 -5.72
C ASN A 247 16.25 -11.71 -6.96
N LEU A 248 17.10 -10.79 -7.43
CA LEU A 248 16.72 -9.86 -8.51
C LEU A 248 16.45 -10.59 -9.84
N GLU A 249 17.22 -11.62 -10.17
CA GLU A 249 17.06 -12.39 -11.41
C GLU A 249 15.73 -13.17 -11.41
N GLU A 250 15.38 -13.82 -10.29
CA GLU A 250 14.10 -14.51 -10.13
C GLU A 250 12.92 -13.54 -10.25
N LEU A 251 13.01 -12.35 -9.64
CA LEU A 251 11.96 -11.34 -9.78
C LEU A 251 11.83 -10.86 -11.22
N GLN A 252 12.93 -10.60 -11.92
CA GLN A 252 12.90 -10.13 -13.32
C GLN A 252 12.30 -11.16 -14.29
N LYS A 253 12.48 -12.45 -13.98
CA LYS A 253 11.91 -13.53 -14.78
C LYS A 253 10.39 -13.67 -14.60
N ASN A 254 9.87 -13.35 -13.41
CA ASN A 254 8.51 -13.70 -13.01
C ASN A 254 7.53 -12.50 -12.86
N LEU A 255 8.02 -11.25 -12.86
CA LEU A 255 7.22 -10.02 -12.66
C LEU A 255 7.14 -9.13 -13.90
#